data_AF-A0A7Y9JJP6-F1
#
_entry.id   AF-A0A7Y9JJP6-F1
#
_cell.length_a   1.000
_cell.length_b   1.000
_cell.length_c   1.000
_cell.angle_alpha   90.00
_cell.angle_beta   90.00
_cell.angle_gamma   90.00
#
_symmetry.space_group_name_H-M   'P 1'
#
loop_
_entity.id
_entity.type
_entity.pdbx_description
1 polymer ?
#
loop_
_entity_poly.entity_id
_entity_poly.type
_entity_poly.pdbx_seq_one_letter_code
_entity_poly.pdbx_strand_id
1 'polypeptide(L)'
;MALVTLLLTAPGWDGSHTHHAPASPPVTVLAAFRHLAVVAIAVAAGSALLRPLAGAPTPGCRNLTRMAAAVAAVSPVMAIGIGGALPPVLAGMAVLTLALPPLLSRAAASAAAGALSTAALATYLATTLSAGSASGARGVVDAAAVLLQGVAAAVWTGSAGHLATARAEDRDRTARRLLPAILAATAALTAATTARLANDGPPSSSATWTAVLAADAILAAGCAAAVTVVWLRRSGRPMTRAPARSASTAVGLALTGFAGAALVAMPPPAVPPAPGVPFMDGIDAGGRLIPVLVAPARPGWNLVHVGADRAYVGAGRGRLTAAAARPGTGNIWAQVWLPAGRSRLWVKVMGTLKAVEVDTGPRDGGAPDLRGSDGPECASVALGRILAGAAGPLRSCPADRLTAADAAALRAMVRFVAGRGARTLGLVADSAPRSRQAATIVRAAARREHITVAAPGRARIPLMIVAGWGTAYGVVRDVGTGHTASQGTYLAPWLLNTSLLVPPAGQLLPLRFPTGDPAAVRYIAELSRRFPGEPASAAGYTAWLKTAREGPVRLYAASPLLVPGVPDHRHPTGAWLPHGSITAITSALAE
;
A
#
# COMPACT_ATOMS: atom_id res chain seq x y z
N MET A 1 3.34 -14.10 -33.15
CA MET A 1 4.25 -15.11 -32.57
C MET A 1 4.87 -14.68 -31.25
N ALA A 2 5.55 -13.52 -31.12
CA ALA A 2 6.08 -13.07 -29.82
C ALA A 2 5.01 -12.94 -28.70
N LEU A 3 3.77 -12.58 -29.06
CA LEU A 3 2.62 -12.55 -28.16
C LEU A 3 2.21 -13.95 -27.63
N VAL A 4 2.41 -14.99 -28.44
CA VAL A 4 2.09 -16.38 -28.10
C VAL A 4 3.19 -16.97 -27.23
N THR A 5 4.45 -16.59 -27.45
CA THR A 5 5.58 -17.01 -26.61
C THR A 5 5.55 -16.41 -25.20
N LEU A 6 4.97 -15.21 -25.00
CA LEU A 6 4.81 -14.60 -23.67
C LEU A 6 3.62 -15.17 -22.88
N LEU A 7 2.61 -15.70 -23.58
CA LEU A 7 1.46 -16.37 -22.98
C LEU A 7 1.75 -17.85 -22.66
N LEU A 8 2.69 -18.49 -23.37
CA LEU A 8 3.05 -19.90 -23.22
C LEU A 8 4.17 -20.17 -22.19
N THR A 9 4.80 -19.16 -21.62
CA THR A 9 5.79 -19.32 -20.53
C THR A 9 5.18 -19.15 -19.13
N ALA A 10 3.86 -19.00 -19.03
CA ALA A 10 3.14 -19.10 -17.77
C ALA A 10 3.19 -20.56 -17.26
N PRO A 11 3.52 -20.81 -15.98
CA PRO A 11 3.55 -22.17 -15.43
C PRO A 11 2.18 -22.84 -15.54
N GLY A 12 2.21 -24.12 -15.90
CA GLY A 12 1.09 -24.93 -16.38
C GLY A 12 -0.18 -24.88 -15.54
N TRP A 13 -1.29 -24.79 -16.25
CA TRP A 13 -2.65 -24.86 -15.73
C TRP A 13 -3.03 -26.34 -15.57
N ASP A 14 -2.75 -26.94 -14.40
CA ASP A 14 -3.23 -28.28 -14.09
C ASP A 14 -4.70 -28.23 -13.63
N GLY A 15 -5.57 -28.81 -14.45
CA GLY A 15 -6.99 -28.92 -14.21
C GLY A 15 -7.30 -29.92 -13.11
N SER A 16 -7.57 -29.45 -11.91
CA SER A 16 -8.35 -30.20 -10.92
C SER A 16 -9.60 -29.39 -10.55
N HIS A 17 -10.75 -29.90 -10.98
CA HIS A 17 -12.05 -29.32 -10.68
C HIS A 17 -12.38 -29.50 -9.20
N THR A 18 -12.26 -28.45 -8.40
CA THR A 18 -12.94 -28.33 -7.11
C THR A 18 -13.68 -27.00 -7.06
N HIS A 19 -14.97 -27.06 -6.73
CA HIS A 19 -15.89 -25.93 -6.68
C HIS A 19 -15.56 -24.99 -5.51
N HIS A 20 -14.66 -24.01 -5.70
CA HIS A 20 -14.49 -22.87 -4.80
C HIS A 20 -14.32 -21.56 -5.59
N ALA A 21 -14.67 -20.45 -4.96
CA ALA A 21 -14.77 -19.07 -5.47
C ALA A 21 -13.78 -18.70 -6.60
N PRO A 22 -14.16 -17.82 -7.56
CA PRO A 22 -13.30 -17.47 -8.70
C PRO A 22 -11.93 -17.03 -8.20
N ALA A 23 -10.92 -17.85 -8.48
CA ALA A 23 -9.54 -17.56 -8.15
C ALA A 23 -9.18 -16.20 -8.73
N SER A 24 -8.73 -15.28 -7.88
CA SER A 24 -8.17 -14.02 -8.36
C SER A 24 -6.99 -14.36 -9.29
N PRO A 25 -6.90 -13.77 -10.49
CA PRO A 25 -5.84 -14.08 -11.42
C PRO A 25 -4.50 -13.73 -10.79
N PRO A 26 -3.43 -14.42 -11.20
CA PRO A 26 -2.09 -14.01 -10.81
C PRO A 26 -1.87 -12.55 -11.22
N VAL A 27 -1.29 -11.77 -10.31
CA VAL A 27 -0.99 -10.33 -10.45
C VAL A 27 -0.28 -10.01 -11.79
N THR A 28 0.43 -10.98 -12.35
CA THR A 28 1.13 -10.93 -13.64
C THR A 28 0.19 -10.75 -14.84
N VAL A 29 -1.00 -11.37 -14.84
CA VAL A 29 -1.96 -11.28 -15.96
C VAL A 29 -2.64 -9.90 -15.99
N LEU A 30 -3.04 -9.40 -14.81
CA LEU A 30 -3.62 -8.06 -14.69
C LEU A 30 -2.60 -6.98 -15.07
N ALA A 31 -1.34 -7.15 -14.65
CA ALA A 31 -0.24 -6.30 -15.07
C ALA A 31 -0.10 -6.33 -16.60
N ALA A 32 -0.06 -7.51 -17.23
CA ALA A 32 0.09 -7.66 -18.67
C ALA A 32 -1.01 -6.93 -19.46
N PHE A 33 -2.29 -7.04 -19.08
CA PHE A 33 -3.37 -6.30 -19.73
C PHE A 33 -3.22 -4.80 -19.60
N ARG A 34 -2.84 -4.31 -18.42
CA ARG A 34 -2.58 -2.88 -18.20
C ARG A 34 -1.42 -2.38 -19.06
N HIS A 35 -0.36 -3.17 -19.22
CA HIS A 35 0.78 -2.84 -20.07
C HIS A 35 0.35 -2.76 -21.53
N LEU A 36 -0.41 -3.76 -22.00
CA LEU A 36 -0.96 -3.81 -23.34
C LEU A 36 -1.81 -2.57 -23.64
N ALA A 37 -2.65 -2.15 -22.68
CA ALA A 37 -3.46 -0.95 -22.79
C ALA A 37 -2.61 0.32 -22.96
N VAL A 38 -1.59 0.51 -22.11
CA VAL A 38 -0.69 1.66 -22.14
C VAL A 38 0.06 1.76 -23.47
N VAL A 39 0.60 0.65 -23.96
CA VAL A 39 1.31 0.60 -25.26
C VAL A 39 0.36 0.92 -26.42
N ALA A 40 -0.84 0.35 -26.40
CA ALA A 40 -1.82 0.56 -27.45
C ALA A 40 -2.32 2.02 -27.48
N ILE A 41 -2.54 2.65 -26.32
CA ILE A 41 -2.87 4.08 -26.22
C ILE A 41 -1.72 4.92 -26.77
N ALA A 42 -0.46 4.63 -26.40
CA ALA A 42 0.71 5.36 -26.89
C ALA A 42 0.83 5.33 -28.43
N VAL A 43 0.66 4.15 -29.03
CA VAL A 43 0.71 3.97 -30.50
C VAL A 43 -0.39 4.78 -31.20
N ALA A 44 -1.63 4.69 -30.71
CA ALA A 44 -2.76 5.38 -31.32
C ALA A 44 -2.65 6.91 -31.14
N ALA A 45 -2.34 7.37 -29.92
CA ALA A 45 -2.15 8.78 -29.58
C ALA A 45 -1.00 9.40 -30.38
N GLY A 46 0.15 8.72 -30.43
CA GLY A 46 1.31 9.13 -31.20
C GLY A 46 1.06 9.23 -32.70
N SER A 47 0.37 8.24 -33.27
CA SER A 47 0.02 8.23 -34.70
C SER A 47 -0.88 9.40 -35.07
N ALA A 48 -1.85 9.74 -34.20
CA ALA A 48 -2.73 10.89 -34.36
C ALA A 48 -2.00 12.22 -34.14
N LEU A 49 -1.15 12.31 -33.11
CA LEU A 49 -0.36 13.50 -32.77
C LEU A 49 0.57 13.92 -33.92
N LEU A 50 1.25 12.95 -34.54
CA LEU A 50 2.23 13.21 -35.60
C LEU A 50 1.64 13.34 -37.00
N ARG A 51 0.31 13.23 -37.12
CA ARG A 51 -0.41 13.29 -38.40
C ARG A 51 -0.11 14.56 -39.24
N PRO A 52 0.03 15.77 -38.67
CA PRO A 52 0.39 16.96 -39.44
C PRO A 52 1.78 16.88 -40.06
N LEU A 53 2.73 16.25 -39.36
CA LEU A 53 4.13 16.11 -39.80
C LEU A 53 4.30 14.97 -40.81
N ALA A 54 3.64 13.83 -40.57
CA ALA A 54 3.77 12.62 -41.39
C ALA A 54 3.07 12.72 -42.76
N GLY A 55 2.11 13.62 -42.93
CA GLY A 55 1.28 13.69 -44.13
C GLY A 55 0.12 12.70 -44.12
N ALA A 56 -0.57 12.54 -45.26
CA ALA A 56 -1.80 11.75 -45.36
C ALA A 56 -1.60 10.30 -44.85
N PRO A 57 -2.53 9.75 -44.05
CA PRO A 57 -2.32 8.47 -43.41
C PRO A 57 -2.54 7.37 -44.42
N THR A 58 -1.56 6.49 -44.57
CA THR A 58 -1.67 5.30 -45.42
C THR A 58 -2.74 4.35 -44.87
N PRO A 59 -3.27 3.43 -45.70
CA PRO A 59 -4.19 2.39 -45.22
C PRO A 59 -3.60 1.58 -44.05
N GLY A 60 -2.30 1.29 -44.09
CA GLY A 60 -1.58 0.61 -43.02
C GLY A 60 -1.60 1.41 -41.71
N CYS A 61 -1.33 2.72 -41.75
CA CYS A 61 -1.39 3.59 -40.57
C CYS A 61 -2.80 3.62 -39.95
N ARG A 62 -3.84 3.70 -40.80
CA ARG A 62 -5.25 3.67 -40.33
C ARG A 62 -5.58 2.34 -39.65
N ASN A 63 -5.17 1.21 -40.24
CA ASN A 63 -5.41 -0.10 -39.67
C ASN A 63 -4.65 -0.31 -38.36
N LEU A 64 -3.38 0.10 -38.29
CA LEU A 64 -2.58 0.06 -37.07
C LEU A 64 -3.24 0.87 -35.94
N THR A 65 -3.70 2.08 -36.25
CA THR A 65 -4.36 2.95 -35.25
C THR A 65 -5.69 2.35 -34.79
N ARG A 66 -6.48 1.73 -35.69
CA ARG A 66 -7.72 1.02 -35.32
C ARG A 66 -7.46 -0.17 -34.42
N MET A 67 -6.46 -1.00 -34.75
CA MET A 67 -6.08 -2.16 -33.94
C MET A 67 -5.61 -1.72 -32.55
N ALA A 68 -4.76 -0.69 -32.48
CA ALA A 68 -4.29 -0.13 -31.22
C ALA A 68 -5.47 0.43 -30.39
N ALA A 69 -6.39 1.16 -31.00
CA ALA A 69 -7.58 1.66 -30.32
C ALA A 69 -8.49 0.53 -29.80
N ALA A 70 -8.69 -0.53 -30.57
CA ALA A 70 -9.45 -1.71 -30.12
C ALA A 70 -8.77 -2.42 -28.94
N VAL A 71 -7.46 -2.62 -29.00
CA VAL A 71 -6.68 -3.23 -27.91
C VAL A 71 -6.74 -2.38 -26.64
N ALA A 72 -6.61 -1.06 -26.78
CA ALA A 72 -6.72 -0.11 -25.66
C ALA A 72 -8.11 -0.15 -25.00
N ALA A 73 -9.17 -0.44 -25.75
CA ALA A 73 -10.54 -0.53 -25.23
C ALA A 73 -10.86 -1.90 -24.60
N VAL A 74 -10.35 -2.99 -25.18
CA VAL A 74 -10.61 -4.35 -24.70
C VAL A 74 -9.81 -4.67 -23.43
N SER A 75 -8.56 -4.22 -23.34
CA SER A 75 -7.67 -4.58 -22.22
C SER A 75 -8.21 -4.17 -20.83
N PRO A 76 -8.78 -2.96 -20.64
CA PRO A 76 -9.43 -2.58 -19.39
C PRO A 76 -10.66 -3.42 -19.07
N VAL A 77 -11.48 -3.79 -20.08
CA VAL A 77 -12.67 -4.64 -19.89
C VAL A 77 -12.26 -6.06 -19.46
N MET A 78 -11.23 -6.62 -20.08
CA MET A 78 -10.67 -7.91 -19.69
C MET A 78 -10.11 -7.87 -18.26
N ALA A 79 -9.46 -6.77 -17.87
CA ALA A 79 -8.98 -6.56 -16.50
C ALA A 79 -10.12 -6.57 -15.47
N ILE A 80 -11.31 -6.08 -15.80
CA ILE A 80 -12.51 -6.16 -14.95
C ILE A 80 -13.04 -7.59 -14.87
N GLY A 81 -13.15 -8.26 -16.03
CA GLY A 81 -13.69 -9.62 -16.12
C GLY A 81 -12.89 -10.63 -15.29
N ILE A 82 -11.62 -10.33 -15.04
CA ILE A 82 -10.73 -11.13 -14.20
C ILE A 82 -10.65 -10.61 -12.75
N GLY A 83 -11.57 -9.76 -12.29
CA GLY A 83 -11.67 -9.33 -10.89
C GLY A 83 -10.83 -8.09 -10.51
N GLY A 84 -10.28 -7.37 -11.48
CA GLY A 84 -9.62 -6.07 -11.25
C GLY A 84 -10.62 -4.92 -11.15
N ALA A 85 -10.26 -3.87 -10.39
CA ALA A 85 -11.00 -2.61 -10.41
C ALA A 85 -10.54 -1.75 -11.60
N LEU A 86 -11.47 -1.17 -12.35
CA LEU A 86 -11.15 -0.24 -13.42
C LEU A 86 -10.91 1.18 -12.87
N PRO A 87 -9.72 1.77 -13.03
CA PRO A 87 -9.57 3.19 -12.78
C PRO A 87 -10.45 3.96 -13.80
N PRO A 88 -11.34 4.88 -13.38
CA PRO A 88 -12.19 5.63 -14.30
C PRO A 88 -11.38 6.41 -15.35
N VAL A 89 -10.14 6.80 -14.99
CA VAL A 89 -9.17 7.42 -15.91
C VAL A 89 -8.82 6.50 -17.09
N LEU A 90 -8.63 5.20 -16.86
CA LEU A 90 -8.33 4.22 -17.94
C LEU A 90 -9.52 4.03 -18.87
N ALA A 91 -10.75 4.00 -18.35
CA ALA A 91 -11.96 4.00 -19.18
C ALA A 91 -12.06 5.25 -20.05
N GLY A 92 -11.83 6.43 -19.46
CA GLY A 92 -11.82 7.70 -20.19
C GLY A 92 -10.78 7.70 -21.32
N MET A 93 -9.56 7.21 -21.05
CA MET A 93 -8.51 7.07 -22.06
C MET A 93 -8.88 6.08 -23.17
N ALA A 94 -9.51 4.95 -22.85
CA ALA A 94 -9.97 3.98 -23.84
C ALA A 94 -10.98 4.59 -24.81
N VAL A 95 -11.97 5.33 -24.30
CA VAL A 95 -12.96 6.04 -25.11
C VAL A 95 -12.30 7.10 -25.99
N LEU A 96 -11.39 7.89 -25.42
CA LEU A 96 -10.65 8.91 -26.18
C LEU A 96 -9.82 8.28 -27.31
N THR A 97 -9.23 7.11 -27.06
CA THR A 97 -8.42 6.37 -28.05
C THR A 97 -9.27 5.81 -29.19
N LEU A 98 -10.50 5.34 -28.91
CA LEU A 98 -11.47 4.88 -29.91
C LEU A 98 -11.92 6.00 -30.87
N ALA A 99 -11.87 7.26 -30.45
CA ALA A 99 -12.20 8.40 -31.30
C ALA A 99 -11.08 8.78 -32.29
N LEU A 100 -9.84 8.29 -32.11
CA LEU A 100 -8.70 8.68 -32.95
C LEU A 100 -8.78 8.22 -34.41
N PRO A 101 -9.15 6.95 -34.72
CA PRO A 101 -9.18 6.47 -36.10
C PRO A 101 -10.02 7.30 -37.10
N PRO A 102 -11.27 7.72 -36.80
CA PRO A 102 -12.04 8.56 -37.73
C PRO A 102 -11.43 9.96 -37.90
N LEU A 103 -10.78 10.49 -36.86
CA LEU A 103 -10.17 11.81 -36.85
C LEU A 103 -8.89 11.91 -37.69
N LEU A 104 -8.21 10.78 -38.01
CA LEU A 104 -6.97 10.77 -38.82
C LEU A 104 -7.12 11.42 -40.20
N SER A 105 -8.35 11.51 -40.71
CA SER A 105 -8.67 12.22 -41.95
C SER A 105 -8.45 13.75 -41.84
N ARG A 106 -8.61 14.31 -40.64
CA ARG A 106 -8.52 15.75 -40.34
C ARG A 106 -7.25 16.02 -39.52
N ALA A 107 -6.21 16.57 -40.16
CA ALA A 107 -4.89 16.71 -39.54
C ALA A 107 -4.91 17.50 -38.22
N ALA A 108 -5.61 18.64 -38.17
CA ALA A 108 -5.69 19.45 -36.95
C ALA A 108 -6.46 18.74 -35.82
N ALA A 109 -7.61 18.14 -36.14
CA ALA A 109 -8.44 17.46 -35.14
C ALA A 109 -7.77 16.19 -34.59
N SER A 110 -7.09 15.42 -35.44
CA SER A 110 -6.30 14.26 -35.00
C SER A 110 -5.12 14.66 -34.13
N ALA A 111 -4.41 15.75 -34.45
CA ALA A 111 -3.32 16.24 -33.63
C ALA A 111 -3.78 16.68 -32.23
N ALA A 112 -4.88 17.42 -32.16
CA ALA A 112 -5.46 17.86 -30.88
C ALA A 112 -5.92 16.67 -30.02
N ALA A 113 -6.63 15.71 -30.62
CA ALA A 113 -7.05 14.49 -29.91
C ALA A 113 -5.84 13.62 -29.49
N GLY A 114 -4.82 13.50 -30.35
CA GLY A 114 -3.57 12.80 -30.03
C GLY A 114 -2.81 13.47 -28.87
N ALA A 115 -2.78 14.80 -28.81
CA ALA A 115 -2.17 15.55 -27.72
C ALA A 115 -2.92 15.33 -26.39
N LEU A 116 -4.26 15.38 -26.41
CA LEU A 116 -5.09 15.09 -25.24
C LEU A 116 -4.88 13.66 -24.73
N SER A 117 -4.88 12.66 -25.61
CA SER A 117 -4.62 11.27 -25.24
C SER A 117 -3.21 11.07 -24.68
N THR A 118 -2.22 11.75 -25.25
CA THR A 118 -0.83 11.70 -24.77
C THR A 118 -0.70 12.33 -23.38
N ALA A 119 -1.33 13.48 -23.15
CA ALA A 119 -1.36 14.14 -21.84
C ALA A 119 -2.08 13.29 -20.78
N ALA A 120 -3.21 12.68 -21.13
CA ALA A 120 -3.94 11.77 -20.26
C ALA A 120 -3.09 10.54 -19.90
N LEU A 121 -2.41 9.94 -20.88
CA LEU A 121 -1.51 8.81 -20.67
C LEU A 121 -0.34 9.16 -19.76
N ALA A 122 0.33 10.29 -20.02
CA ALA A 122 1.42 10.79 -19.21
C ALA A 122 0.98 11.02 -17.75
N THR A 123 -0.19 11.66 -17.56
CA THR A 123 -0.77 11.92 -16.22
C THR A 123 -1.11 10.61 -15.51
N TYR A 124 -1.67 9.64 -16.22
CA TYR A 124 -1.95 8.31 -15.68
C TYR A 124 -0.67 7.60 -15.24
N LEU A 125 0.40 7.64 -16.04
CA LEU A 125 1.69 7.08 -15.66
C LEU A 125 2.28 7.80 -14.45
N ALA A 126 2.23 9.12 -14.39
CA ALA A 126 2.75 9.90 -13.27
C ALA A 126 2.00 9.60 -11.96
N THR A 127 0.67 9.60 -12.00
CA THR A 127 -0.15 9.28 -10.81
C THR A 127 0.06 7.87 -10.32
N THR A 128 0.35 6.92 -11.20
CA THR A 128 0.49 5.51 -10.82
C THR A 128 1.90 5.09 -10.45
N LEU A 129 2.92 5.65 -11.10
CA LEU A 129 4.32 5.37 -10.81
C LEU A 129 4.86 6.23 -9.66
N SER A 130 4.30 7.42 -9.43
CA SER A 130 4.71 8.30 -8.32
C SER A 130 3.89 8.14 -7.04
N ALA A 131 2.92 7.21 -6.99
CA ALA A 131 2.06 6.98 -5.83
C ALA A 131 2.81 6.57 -4.54
N GLY A 132 4.10 6.23 -4.63
CA GLY A 132 4.97 5.90 -3.50
C GLY A 132 6.16 6.86 -3.30
N SER A 133 6.30 7.91 -4.13
CA SER A 133 7.41 8.86 -4.03
C SER A 133 7.29 9.72 -2.76
N ALA A 134 8.43 10.03 -2.14
CA ALA A 134 8.50 10.91 -0.97
C ALA A 134 7.87 12.30 -1.26
N SER A 135 7.11 12.85 -0.32
CA SER A 135 6.56 14.21 -0.43
C SER A 135 7.69 15.25 -0.44
N GLY A 136 7.62 16.23 -1.36
CA GLY A 136 8.60 17.32 -1.49
C GLY A 136 9.22 17.42 -2.88
N ALA A 137 10.36 18.13 -2.99
CA ALA A 137 11.02 18.42 -4.27
C ALA A 137 11.36 17.15 -5.09
N ARG A 138 11.71 16.04 -4.44
CA ARG A 138 12.00 14.76 -5.11
C ARG A 138 10.78 14.19 -5.83
N GLY A 139 9.61 14.21 -5.19
CA GLY A 139 8.36 13.75 -5.80
C GLY A 139 7.95 14.58 -7.03
N VAL A 140 8.26 15.88 -7.04
CA VAL A 140 8.00 16.75 -8.21
C VAL A 140 8.89 16.38 -9.39
N VAL A 141 10.20 16.14 -9.15
CA VAL A 141 11.14 15.72 -10.19
C VAL A 141 10.75 14.36 -10.76
N ASP A 142 10.37 13.41 -9.92
CA ASP A 142 9.93 12.08 -10.37
C ASP A 142 8.67 12.17 -11.22
N ALA A 143 7.67 12.94 -10.79
CA ALA A 143 6.44 13.13 -11.54
C ALA A 143 6.70 13.79 -12.92
N ALA A 144 7.57 14.82 -12.96
CA ALA A 144 7.95 15.49 -14.20
C ALA A 144 8.69 14.53 -15.16
N ALA A 145 9.59 13.68 -14.64
CA ALA A 145 10.29 12.69 -15.44
C ALA A 145 9.32 11.65 -16.03
N VAL A 146 8.34 11.17 -15.26
CA VAL A 146 7.32 10.22 -15.75
C VAL A 146 6.44 10.85 -16.83
N LEU A 147 6.02 12.10 -16.62
CA LEU A 147 5.24 12.83 -17.61
C LEU A 147 5.99 12.93 -18.95
N LEU A 148 7.27 13.29 -18.87
CA LEU A 148 8.14 13.41 -20.04
C LEU A 148 8.33 12.05 -20.75
N GLN A 149 8.50 10.96 -20.00
CA GLN A 149 8.58 9.60 -20.54
C GLN A 149 7.31 9.20 -21.29
N GLY A 150 6.12 9.49 -20.74
CA GLY A 150 4.84 9.19 -21.37
C GLY A 150 4.66 9.92 -22.71
N VAL A 151 5.00 11.20 -22.76
CA VAL A 151 4.94 12.00 -24.01
C VAL A 151 5.93 11.47 -25.05
N ALA A 152 7.17 11.24 -24.64
CA ALA A 152 8.19 10.79 -25.56
C ALA A 152 7.90 9.38 -26.12
N ALA A 153 7.35 8.47 -25.30
CA ALA A 153 6.93 7.15 -25.75
C ALA A 153 5.83 7.21 -26.83
N ALA A 154 4.84 8.11 -26.67
CA ALA A 154 3.79 8.31 -27.68
C ALA A 154 4.38 8.84 -29.00
N VAL A 155 5.22 9.88 -28.95
CA VAL A 155 5.89 10.44 -30.15
C VAL A 155 6.73 9.37 -30.85
N TRP A 156 7.48 8.59 -30.09
CA TRP A 156 8.37 7.58 -30.64
C TRP A 156 7.62 6.42 -31.31
N THR A 157 6.60 5.86 -30.63
CA THR A 157 5.76 4.78 -31.17
C THR A 157 4.92 5.23 -32.37
N GLY A 158 4.39 6.45 -32.35
CA GLY A 158 3.71 7.05 -33.50
C GLY A 158 4.62 7.22 -34.71
N SER A 159 5.87 7.66 -34.49
CA SER A 159 6.86 7.84 -35.55
C SER A 159 7.22 6.50 -36.19
N ALA A 160 7.44 5.47 -35.39
CA ALA A 160 7.68 4.10 -35.85
C ALA A 160 6.50 3.57 -36.67
N GLY A 161 5.25 3.80 -36.22
CA GLY A 161 4.03 3.41 -36.94
C GLY A 161 3.92 4.07 -38.32
N HIS A 162 4.17 5.38 -38.42
CA HIS A 162 4.18 6.11 -39.70
C HIS A 162 5.28 5.62 -40.64
N LEU A 163 6.49 5.36 -40.13
CA LEU A 163 7.60 4.86 -40.96
C LEU A 163 7.39 3.43 -41.45
N ALA A 164 6.87 2.56 -40.58
CA ALA A 164 6.59 1.16 -40.91
C ALA A 164 5.49 1.03 -41.97
N THR A 165 4.52 1.94 -41.96
CA THR A 165 3.35 1.90 -42.84
C THR A 165 3.46 2.86 -44.04
N ALA A 166 4.53 3.65 -44.14
CA ALA A 166 4.82 4.49 -45.29
C ALA A 166 5.13 3.64 -46.53
N ARG A 167 4.65 4.09 -47.69
CA ARG A 167 5.04 3.54 -49.00
C ARG A 167 6.55 3.70 -49.19
N ALA A 168 7.18 2.78 -49.91
CA ALA A 168 8.62 2.79 -50.12
C ALA A 168 9.12 4.12 -50.71
N GLU A 169 8.37 4.72 -51.62
CA GLU A 169 8.67 5.99 -52.29
C GLU A 169 8.59 7.20 -51.35
N ASP A 170 7.67 7.18 -50.38
CA ASP A 170 7.44 8.29 -49.45
C ASP A 170 8.25 8.18 -48.16
N ARG A 171 8.80 6.99 -47.86
CA ARG A 171 9.44 6.69 -46.57
C ARG A 171 10.57 7.65 -46.22
N ASP A 172 11.41 8.03 -47.18
CA ASP A 172 12.52 8.98 -46.95
C ASP A 172 12.04 10.41 -46.73
N ARG A 173 10.92 10.80 -47.35
CA ARG A 173 10.28 12.10 -47.12
C ARG A 173 9.64 12.14 -45.73
N THR A 174 8.91 11.10 -45.35
CA THR A 174 8.30 10.97 -44.02
C THR A 174 9.36 10.92 -42.93
N ALA A 175 10.45 10.17 -43.13
CA ALA A 175 11.58 10.12 -42.20
C ALA A 175 12.21 11.49 -41.96
N ARG A 176 12.47 12.27 -43.03
CA ARG A 176 13.00 13.63 -42.89
C ARG A 176 12.08 14.56 -42.11
N ARG A 177 10.76 14.43 -42.27
CA ARG A 177 9.77 15.24 -41.53
C ARG A 177 9.64 14.85 -40.07
N LEU A 178 9.76 13.56 -39.75
CA LEU A 178 9.63 13.05 -38.38
C LEU A 178 10.94 13.08 -37.60
N LEU A 179 12.09 13.21 -38.27
CA LEU A 179 13.41 13.18 -37.64
C LEU A 179 13.54 14.14 -36.44
N PRO A 180 13.10 15.42 -36.51
CA PRO A 180 13.20 16.33 -35.35
C PRO A 180 12.39 15.83 -34.15
N ALA A 181 11.20 15.27 -34.38
CA ALA A 181 10.35 14.73 -33.32
C ALA A 181 10.95 13.47 -32.69
N ILE A 182 11.55 12.59 -33.50
CA ILE A 182 12.26 11.40 -33.03
C ILE A 182 13.44 11.81 -32.14
N LEU A 183 14.28 12.74 -32.60
CA LEU A 183 15.44 13.22 -31.85
C LEU A 183 15.02 13.89 -30.53
N ALA A 184 13.99 14.73 -30.55
CA ALA A 184 13.45 15.36 -29.34
C ALA A 184 12.90 14.34 -28.35
N ALA A 185 12.13 13.35 -28.82
CA ALA A 185 11.61 12.28 -27.98
C ALA A 185 12.74 11.43 -27.37
N THR A 186 13.77 11.09 -28.14
CA THR A 186 14.90 10.34 -27.62
C THR A 186 15.70 11.13 -26.59
N ALA A 187 15.99 12.42 -26.84
CA ALA A 187 16.64 13.29 -25.87
C ALA A 187 15.82 13.42 -24.57
N ALA A 188 14.50 13.56 -24.70
CA ALA A 188 13.58 13.63 -23.56
C ALA A 188 13.55 12.33 -22.74
N LEU A 189 13.53 11.16 -23.39
CA LEU A 189 13.65 9.87 -22.71
C LEU A 189 14.98 9.77 -21.96
N THR A 190 16.09 10.07 -22.61
CA THR A 190 17.42 10.02 -21.98
C THR A 190 17.48 10.96 -20.77
N ALA A 191 17.05 12.21 -20.91
CA ALA A 191 17.05 13.18 -19.81
C ALA A 191 16.17 12.73 -18.64
N ALA A 192 14.96 12.21 -18.90
CA ALA A 192 14.07 11.71 -17.85
C ALA A 192 14.66 10.50 -17.10
N THR A 193 15.26 9.57 -17.84
CA THR A 193 15.89 8.37 -17.26
C THR A 193 17.13 8.75 -16.44
N THR A 194 17.96 9.67 -16.93
CA THR A 194 19.12 10.18 -16.18
C THR A 194 18.70 10.94 -14.92
N ALA A 195 17.65 11.78 -14.99
CA ALA A 195 17.14 12.50 -13.84
C ALA A 195 16.66 11.54 -12.74
N ARG A 196 15.94 10.46 -13.12
CA ARG A 196 15.51 9.41 -12.19
C ARG A 196 16.70 8.68 -11.56
N LEU A 197 17.67 8.29 -12.38
CA LEU A 197 18.89 7.63 -11.89
C LEU A 197 19.66 8.48 -10.88
N ALA A 198 19.72 9.80 -11.10
CA ALA A 198 20.36 10.74 -10.19
C ALA A 198 19.56 10.93 -8.88
N ASN A 199 18.22 10.87 -8.95
CA ASN A 199 17.34 11.06 -7.80
C ASN A 199 17.29 9.82 -6.88
N ASP A 200 17.41 8.62 -7.47
CA ASP A 200 17.42 7.34 -6.74
C ASP A 200 18.74 7.09 -5.95
N GLY A 201 19.79 7.86 -6.24
CA GLY A 201 21.10 7.77 -5.58
C GLY A 201 21.95 6.59 -6.06
N PRO A 202 23.21 6.47 -5.60
CA PRO A 202 24.09 5.38 -5.99
C PRO A 202 23.49 4.02 -5.60
N PRO A 203 23.70 2.97 -6.42
CA PRO A 203 23.01 1.70 -6.31
C PRO A 203 23.40 0.94 -5.05
N SER A 204 22.69 1.20 -3.95
CA SER A 204 22.75 0.32 -2.78
C SER A 204 21.79 -0.85 -3.01
N SER A 205 22.31 -1.91 -3.64
CA SER A 205 21.75 -3.28 -3.75
C SER A 205 20.67 -3.64 -4.79
N SER A 206 20.06 -2.72 -5.53
CA SER A 206 19.31 -3.08 -6.76
C SER A 206 20.20 -2.96 -8.00
N ALA A 207 21.37 -3.59 -7.96
CA ALA A 207 22.33 -3.57 -9.08
C ALA A 207 21.65 -4.00 -10.38
N THR A 208 20.67 -4.90 -10.32
CA THR A 208 19.83 -5.32 -11.44
C THR A 208 18.94 -4.21 -11.99
N TRP A 209 18.23 -3.43 -11.17
CA TRP A 209 17.35 -2.36 -11.66
C TRP A 209 18.13 -1.18 -12.23
N THR A 210 19.22 -0.81 -11.56
CA THR A 210 20.14 0.23 -12.02
C THR A 210 20.83 -0.19 -13.32
N ALA A 211 21.22 -1.46 -13.44
CA ALA A 211 21.74 -2.03 -14.69
C ALA A 211 20.68 -2.09 -15.79
N VAL A 212 19.41 -2.33 -15.45
CA VAL A 212 18.29 -2.32 -16.39
C VAL A 212 18.03 -0.91 -16.91
N LEU A 213 17.99 0.10 -16.03
CA LEU A 213 17.85 1.51 -16.43
C LEU A 213 19.07 2.03 -17.20
N ALA A 214 20.28 1.63 -16.79
CA ALA A 214 21.51 1.98 -17.51
C ALA A 214 21.57 1.29 -18.88
N ALA A 215 21.19 0.02 -18.97
CA ALA A 215 21.08 -0.70 -20.24
C ALA A 215 20.06 -0.03 -21.15
N ASP A 216 18.91 0.42 -20.62
CA ASP A 216 17.91 1.16 -21.39
C ASP A 216 18.44 2.49 -21.91
N ALA A 217 19.09 3.27 -21.06
CA ALA A 217 19.71 4.53 -21.45
C ALA A 217 20.78 4.34 -22.54
N ILE A 218 21.62 3.29 -22.41
CA ILE A 218 22.64 2.92 -23.39
C ILE A 218 21.99 2.46 -24.70
N LEU A 219 20.93 1.64 -24.64
CA LEU A 219 20.22 1.18 -25.83
C LEU A 219 19.58 2.35 -26.57
N ALA A 220 18.89 3.23 -25.85
CA ALA A 220 18.25 4.42 -26.41
C ALA A 220 19.28 5.37 -27.05
N ALA A 221 20.40 5.63 -26.38
CA ALA A 221 21.49 6.43 -26.90
C ALA A 221 22.16 5.78 -28.14
N GLY A 222 22.39 4.47 -28.09
CA GLY A 222 22.95 3.70 -29.21
C GLY A 222 22.04 3.73 -30.44
N CYS A 223 20.73 3.64 -30.25
CA CYS A 223 19.76 3.77 -31.33
C CYS A 223 19.72 5.18 -31.92
N ALA A 224 19.77 6.22 -31.08
CA ALA A 224 19.85 7.60 -31.54
C ALA A 224 21.09 7.83 -32.41
N ALA A 225 22.24 7.35 -31.96
CA ALA A 225 23.50 7.45 -32.67
C ALA A 225 23.46 6.68 -34.00
N ALA A 226 22.95 5.45 -34.00
CA ALA A 226 22.83 4.64 -35.22
C ALA A 226 21.91 5.29 -36.27
N VAL A 227 20.74 5.81 -35.85
CA VAL A 227 19.82 6.54 -36.75
C VAL A 227 20.49 7.78 -37.33
N THR A 228 21.19 8.55 -36.49
CA THR A 228 21.90 9.77 -36.91
C THR A 228 23.03 9.46 -37.89
N VAL A 229 23.84 8.43 -37.64
CA VAL A 229 24.95 8.01 -38.51
C VAL A 229 24.45 7.48 -39.86
N VAL A 230 23.40 6.64 -39.86
CA VAL A 230 22.79 6.13 -41.11
C VAL A 230 22.24 7.29 -41.94
N TRP A 231 21.65 8.29 -41.28
CA TRP A 231 21.13 9.47 -41.94
C TRP A 231 22.23 10.36 -42.54
N LEU A 232 23.26 10.71 -41.75
CA LEU A 232 24.40 11.51 -42.21
C LEU A 232 25.16 10.86 -43.37
N ARG A 233 25.28 9.52 -43.37
CA ARG A 233 25.90 8.77 -44.48
C ARG A 233 25.05 8.75 -45.75
N ARG A 234 23.72 8.90 -45.64
CA ARG A 234 22.80 8.92 -46.79
C ARG A 234 22.62 10.31 -47.39
N SER A 235 22.75 11.38 -46.60
CA SER A 235 22.63 12.75 -47.10
C SER A 235 23.74 13.18 -48.07
N GLY A 236 24.84 12.42 -48.15
CA GLY A 236 25.99 12.73 -49.02
C GLY A 236 26.16 11.86 -50.27
N ARG A 237 25.28 10.89 -50.57
CA ARG A 237 25.47 9.98 -51.73
C ARG A 237 24.20 9.81 -52.58
N PRO A 238 24.27 10.00 -53.91
CA PRO A 238 23.15 9.70 -54.80
C PRO A 238 22.82 8.20 -54.76
N MET A 239 21.56 7.89 -54.47
CA MET A 239 21.06 6.53 -54.23
C MET A 239 20.94 5.74 -55.55
N THR A 240 21.88 4.83 -55.80
CA THR A 240 21.66 3.71 -56.74
C THR A 240 20.88 2.59 -56.05
N ARG A 241 19.87 2.08 -56.77
CA ARG A 241 18.76 1.25 -56.30
C ARG A 241 19.21 -0.06 -55.62
N ALA A 242 18.98 -0.20 -54.32
CA ALA A 242 18.98 -1.50 -53.63
C ALA A 242 17.84 -1.55 -52.60
N PRO A 243 16.67 -2.15 -52.94
CA PRO A 243 15.46 -2.09 -52.12
C PRO A 243 15.48 -2.93 -50.82
N ALA A 244 16.44 -3.85 -50.66
CA ALA A 244 16.43 -4.83 -49.56
C ALA A 244 16.89 -4.31 -48.19
N ARG A 245 17.57 -3.15 -48.09
CA ARG A 245 18.16 -2.65 -46.83
C ARG A 245 17.27 -1.71 -46.00
N SER A 246 16.05 -1.44 -46.46
CA SER A 246 15.13 -0.48 -45.80
C SER A 246 14.18 -1.12 -44.77
N ALA A 247 13.93 -2.42 -44.86
CA ALA A 247 13.08 -3.14 -43.92
C ALA A 247 13.76 -3.36 -42.55
N SER A 248 15.07 -3.59 -42.54
CA SER A 248 15.85 -3.81 -41.31
C SER A 248 15.92 -2.57 -40.41
N THR A 249 15.88 -1.37 -40.98
CA THR A 249 15.89 -0.10 -40.23
C THR A 249 14.56 0.15 -39.52
N ALA A 250 13.43 -0.19 -40.14
CA ALA A 250 12.11 -0.08 -39.53
C ALA A 250 11.87 -1.12 -38.42
N VAL A 251 12.40 -2.34 -38.58
CA VAL A 251 12.32 -3.39 -37.56
C VAL A 251 13.20 -3.05 -36.35
N GLY A 252 14.39 -2.49 -36.56
CA GLY A 252 15.26 -2.01 -35.47
C GLY A 252 14.63 -0.89 -34.65
N LEU A 253 13.93 0.05 -35.32
CA LEU A 253 13.11 1.11 -34.71
C LEU A 253 11.80 0.60 -34.10
N ALA A 254 11.32 -0.61 -34.40
CA ALA A 254 10.14 -1.15 -33.73
C ALA A 254 10.53 -1.89 -32.44
N LEU A 255 11.62 -2.65 -32.49
CA LEU A 255 12.11 -3.45 -31.37
C LEU A 255 12.60 -2.60 -30.19
N THR A 256 13.19 -1.44 -30.47
CA THR A 256 13.75 -0.57 -29.43
C THR A 256 12.68 0.21 -28.65
N GLY A 257 11.53 0.49 -29.25
CA GLY A 257 10.38 1.06 -28.54
C GLY A 257 9.62 0.04 -27.72
N PHE A 258 9.59 -1.21 -28.20
CA PHE A 258 9.08 -2.31 -27.40
C PHE A 258 9.93 -2.56 -26.16
N ALA A 259 11.26 -2.48 -26.27
CA ALA A 259 12.17 -2.58 -25.12
C ALA A 259 11.93 -1.44 -24.11
N GLY A 260 11.92 -0.18 -24.56
CA GLY A 260 11.66 0.96 -23.67
C GLY A 260 10.27 0.95 -23.04
N ALA A 261 9.23 0.55 -23.78
CA ALA A 261 7.87 0.45 -23.24
C ALA A 261 7.70 -0.71 -22.25
N ALA A 262 8.38 -1.84 -22.47
CA ALA A 262 8.40 -2.95 -21.51
C ALA A 262 9.08 -2.56 -20.20
N LEU A 263 10.07 -1.66 -20.25
CA LEU A 263 10.84 -1.20 -19.09
C LEU A 263 10.10 -0.16 -18.24
N VAL A 264 9.39 0.78 -18.87
CA VAL A 264 8.50 1.71 -18.15
C VAL A 264 7.38 0.98 -17.41
N ALA A 265 7.03 -0.21 -17.88
CA ALA A 265 5.92 -0.98 -17.35
C ALA A 265 6.36 -1.95 -16.23
N MET A 266 7.65 -2.27 -16.12
CA MET A 266 8.15 -3.03 -14.97
C MET A 266 7.87 -2.24 -13.67
N PRO A 267 7.20 -2.85 -12.68
CA PRO A 267 6.98 -2.18 -11.41
C PRO A 267 8.34 -1.83 -10.78
N PRO A 268 8.48 -0.62 -10.22
CA PRO A 268 9.71 -0.26 -9.52
C PRO A 268 10.00 -1.31 -8.43
N PRO A 269 11.28 -1.60 -8.16
CA PRO A 269 11.64 -2.50 -7.08
C PRO A 269 11.06 -1.98 -5.76
N ALA A 270 10.72 -2.91 -4.86
CA ALA A 270 10.26 -2.54 -3.53
C ALA A 270 11.30 -1.62 -2.87
N VAL A 271 10.83 -0.52 -2.28
CA VAL A 271 11.68 0.40 -1.53
C VAL A 271 12.39 -0.42 -0.44
N PRO A 272 13.74 -0.37 -0.35
CA PRO A 272 14.46 -1.12 0.67
C PRO A 272 13.99 -0.69 2.07
N PRO A 273 13.98 -1.61 3.05
CA PRO A 273 13.57 -1.29 4.41
C PRO A 273 14.45 -0.16 4.97
N ALA A 274 13.81 0.86 5.53
CA ALA A 274 14.54 1.95 6.17
C ALA A 274 15.20 1.43 7.47
N PRO A 275 16.50 1.71 7.70
CA PRO A 275 17.21 1.22 8.87
C PRO A 275 16.53 1.62 10.19
N GLY A 276 16.19 0.64 11.02
CA GLY A 276 15.67 0.90 12.36
C GLY A 276 14.20 1.35 12.41
N VAL A 277 13.47 1.24 11.30
CA VAL A 277 12.09 1.70 11.16
C VAL A 277 11.17 0.49 11.08
N PRO A 278 10.11 0.40 11.93
CA PRO A 278 9.10 -0.64 11.79
C PRO A 278 8.51 -0.62 10.39
N PHE A 279 8.31 -1.80 9.82
CA PHE A 279 7.79 -1.94 8.47
C PHE A 279 6.78 -3.08 8.40
N MET A 280 5.99 -3.05 7.33
CA MET A 280 5.00 -4.07 7.02
C MET A 280 5.24 -4.54 5.59
N ASP A 281 5.31 -5.85 5.41
CA ASP A 281 5.43 -6.50 4.10
C ASP A 281 4.31 -7.53 3.89
N GLY A 282 4.12 -7.97 2.66
CA GLY A 282 3.14 -8.97 2.27
C GLY A 282 3.78 -10.26 1.76
N ILE A 283 3.31 -11.39 2.28
CA ILE A 283 3.69 -12.72 1.81
C ILE A 283 2.55 -13.29 1.00
N ASP A 284 2.79 -13.52 -0.29
CA ASP A 284 1.84 -14.27 -1.11
C ASP A 284 1.90 -15.75 -0.71
N ALA A 285 0.79 -16.26 -0.17
CA ALA A 285 0.62 -17.65 0.19
C ALA A 285 -0.76 -18.13 -0.27
N GLY A 286 -0.78 -18.94 -1.33
CA GLY A 286 -2.02 -19.46 -1.92
C GLY A 286 -2.87 -18.36 -2.58
N GLY A 287 -2.25 -17.37 -3.24
CA GLY A 287 -2.95 -16.27 -3.90
C GLY A 287 -3.52 -15.23 -2.93
N ARG A 288 -3.18 -15.32 -1.64
CA ARG A 288 -3.57 -14.37 -0.60
C ARG A 288 -2.34 -13.65 -0.08
N LEU A 289 -2.41 -12.33 -0.01
CA LEU A 289 -1.37 -11.51 0.60
C LEU A 289 -1.53 -11.53 2.12
N ILE A 290 -0.61 -12.22 2.81
CA ILE A 290 -0.56 -12.28 4.26
C ILE A 290 0.34 -11.16 4.79
N PRO A 291 -0.19 -10.21 5.57
CA PRO A 291 0.59 -9.10 6.10
C PRO A 291 1.51 -9.57 7.23
N VAL A 292 2.73 -9.07 7.24
CA VAL A 292 3.74 -9.28 8.29
C VAL A 292 4.26 -7.93 8.74
N LEU A 293 4.07 -7.61 10.02
CA LEU A 293 4.61 -6.41 10.66
C LEU A 293 5.80 -6.82 11.54
N VAL A 294 6.88 -6.05 11.45
CA VAL A 294 8.06 -6.21 12.31
C VAL A 294 8.28 -4.91 13.09
N ALA A 295 8.30 -5.00 14.42
CA ALA A 295 8.53 -3.86 15.31
C ALA A 295 9.45 -4.25 16.49
N PRO A 296 10.35 -3.37 16.96
CA PRO A 296 10.62 -2.03 16.45
C PRO A 296 11.49 -2.00 15.18
N ALA A 297 11.87 -3.17 14.65
CA ALA A 297 12.86 -3.37 13.58
C ALA A 297 14.24 -2.79 13.97
N ARG A 298 14.73 -3.14 15.17
CA ARG A 298 16.04 -2.71 15.70
C ARG A 298 16.90 -3.93 16.09
N PRO A 299 18.22 -3.78 16.28
CA PRO A 299 19.05 -4.93 16.62
C PRO A 299 18.59 -5.50 17.97
N GLY A 300 18.51 -6.83 18.07
CA GLY A 300 17.98 -7.51 19.25
C GLY A 300 16.58 -8.08 19.06
N TRP A 301 15.81 -8.13 20.14
CA TRP A 301 14.47 -8.71 20.14
C TRP A 301 13.46 -7.82 19.42
N ASN A 302 12.79 -8.42 18.44
CA ASN A 302 11.70 -7.82 17.69
C ASN A 302 10.45 -8.67 17.84
N LEU A 303 9.30 -8.00 17.84
CA LEU A 303 8.00 -8.62 17.80
C LEU A 303 7.52 -8.65 16.34
N VAL A 304 7.22 -9.84 15.86
CA VAL A 304 6.69 -10.10 14.52
C VAL A 304 5.23 -10.47 14.63
N HIS A 305 4.38 -9.72 13.94
CA HIS A 305 2.94 -9.89 13.92
C HIS A 305 2.51 -10.36 12.53
N VAL A 306 1.82 -11.50 12.46
CA VAL A 306 1.45 -12.14 11.19
C VAL A 306 -0.07 -12.26 11.10
N GLY A 307 -0.67 -11.70 10.04
CA GLY A 307 -2.11 -11.76 9.78
C GLY A 307 -2.59 -13.11 9.27
N ALA A 308 -2.27 -14.18 10.00
CA ALA A 308 -2.69 -15.56 9.70
C ALA A 308 -2.96 -16.32 11.00
N ASP A 309 -3.66 -17.45 10.91
CA ASP A 309 -3.98 -18.28 12.07
C ASP A 309 -2.81 -19.18 12.51
N ARG A 310 -1.90 -19.49 11.57
CA ARG A 310 -0.70 -20.31 11.81
C ARG A 310 0.47 -19.81 10.98
N ALA A 311 1.60 -19.55 11.63
CA ALA A 311 2.85 -19.18 10.99
C ALA A 311 4.05 -19.57 11.84
N TYR A 312 5.21 -19.68 11.20
CA TYR A 312 6.49 -19.83 11.85
C TYR A 312 7.43 -18.73 11.39
N VAL A 313 8.19 -18.15 12.30
CA VAL A 313 9.03 -16.98 12.04
C VAL A 313 10.41 -17.19 12.63
N GLY A 314 11.47 -16.80 11.92
CA GLY A 314 12.82 -16.82 12.49
C GLY A 314 13.85 -16.07 11.68
N ALA A 315 15.00 -15.78 12.29
CA ALA A 315 16.13 -15.11 11.62
C ALA A 315 16.92 -16.04 10.68
N GLY A 316 16.61 -17.34 10.65
CA GLY A 316 17.28 -18.33 9.80
C GLY A 316 16.31 -19.37 9.26
N ARG A 317 16.54 -19.82 8.02
CA ARG A 317 15.65 -20.74 7.29
C ARG A 317 15.34 -22.04 8.04
N GLY A 318 16.33 -22.57 8.78
CA GLY A 318 16.19 -23.79 9.59
C GLY A 318 15.85 -23.56 11.07
N ARG A 319 15.67 -22.31 11.51
CA ARG A 319 15.44 -21.96 12.91
C ARG A 319 14.22 -21.05 13.03
N LEU A 320 13.05 -21.63 12.77
CA LEU A 320 11.76 -20.95 12.87
C LEU A 320 11.08 -21.27 14.20
N THR A 321 10.45 -20.28 14.80
CA THR A 321 9.64 -20.40 16.01
C THR A 321 8.17 -20.26 15.63
N ALA A 322 7.30 -21.10 16.20
CA ALA A 322 5.87 -20.98 16.00
C ALA A 322 5.36 -19.63 16.54
N ALA A 323 4.63 -18.89 15.71
CA ALA A 323 3.89 -17.73 16.17
C ALA A 323 2.65 -18.19 16.94
N ALA A 324 2.31 -17.48 18.02
CA ALA A 324 1.23 -17.83 18.91
C ALA A 324 0.32 -16.63 19.19
N ALA A 325 -0.94 -16.91 19.53
CA ALA A 325 -1.86 -15.89 20.02
C ALA A 325 -1.33 -15.27 21.33
N ARG A 326 -1.57 -13.98 21.53
CA ARG A 326 -1.29 -13.30 22.79
C ARG A 326 -2.59 -12.83 23.45
N PRO A 327 -2.68 -12.84 24.79
CA PRO A 327 -3.86 -12.35 25.48
C PRO A 327 -4.19 -10.90 25.11
N GLY A 328 -5.45 -10.62 24.77
CA GLY A 328 -5.92 -9.28 24.41
C GLY A 328 -5.50 -8.79 23.03
N THR A 329 -5.00 -9.66 22.14
CA THR A 329 -4.62 -9.28 20.76
C THR A 329 -5.47 -10.01 19.71
N GLY A 330 -5.40 -9.57 18.46
CA GLY A 330 -5.76 -10.39 17.30
C GLY A 330 -4.57 -11.21 16.80
N ASN A 331 -4.84 -12.08 15.82
CA ASN A 331 -3.83 -12.83 15.04
C ASN A 331 -2.75 -13.53 15.89
N ILE A 332 -1.57 -13.81 15.30
CA ILE A 332 -0.46 -14.52 15.94
C ILE A 332 0.85 -13.72 15.90
N TRP A 333 1.68 -13.99 16.90
CA TRP A 333 2.86 -13.20 17.22
C TRP A 333 4.06 -14.09 17.49
N ALA A 334 5.24 -13.66 17.05
CA ALA A 334 6.51 -14.32 17.34
C ALA A 334 7.54 -13.31 17.84
N GLN A 335 8.41 -13.73 18.75
CA GLN A 335 9.58 -12.95 19.16
C GLN A 335 10.80 -13.45 18.41
N VAL A 336 11.52 -12.55 17.76
CA VAL A 336 12.67 -12.90 16.92
C VAL A 336 13.84 -11.99 17.24
N TRP A 337 15.00 -12.58 17.50
CA TRP A 337 16.23 -11.84 17.59
C TRP A 337 16.78 -11.54 16.19
N LEU A 338 16.93 -10.25 15.86
CA LEU A 338 17.52 -9.81 14.60
C LEU A 338 18.92 -9.22 14.82
N PRO A 339 19.90 -9.52 13.95
CA PRO A 339 21.22 -8.92 14.03
C PRO A 339 21.16 -7.43 13.64
N ALA A 340 22.25 -6.70 13.87
CA ALA A 340 22.40 -5.33 13.40
C ALA A 340 22.58 -5.27 11.88
N GLY A 341 22.09 -4.20 11.27
CA GLY A 341 22.14 -3.94 9.83
C GLY A 341 21.16 -4.79 9.03
N ARG A 342 21.51 -5.03 7.77
CA ARG A 342 20.68 -5.78 6.83
C ARG A 342 20.69 -7.27 7.13
N SER A 343 19.50 -7.87 7.15
CA SER A 343 19.31 -9.30 7.38
C SER A 343 18.00 -9.79 6.76
N ARG A 344 17.75 -11.10 6.85
CA ARG A 344 16.51 -11.72 6.38
C ARG A 344 15.71 -12.27 7.54
N LEU A 345 14.43 -11.95 7.57
CA LEU A 345 13.43 -12.62 8.38
C LEU A 345 12.75 -13.70 7.53
N TRP A 346 12.76 -14.94 8.00
CA TRP A 346 12.08 -16.04 7.35
C TRP A 346 10.70 -16.23 7.98
N VAL A 347 9.68 -16.31 7.13
CA VAL A 347 8.29 -16.51 7.55
C VAL A 347 7.71 -17.68 6.75
N LYS A 348 7.20 -18.67 7.45
CA LYS A 348 6.48 -19.81 6.89
C LYS A 348 4.99 -19.69 7.20
N VAL A 349 4.15 -19.60 6.19
CA VAL A 349 2.69 -19.51 6.31
C VAL A 349 2.05 -20.36 5.22
N MET A 350 1.04 -21.17 5.58
CA MET A 350 0.35 -22.08 4.66
C MET A 350 1.29 -22.95 3.80
N GLY A 351 2.39 -23.42 4.38
CA GLY A 351 3.41 -24.22 3.67
C GLY A 351 4.44 -23.40 2.88
N THR A 352 4.11 -22.17 2.48
CA THR A 352 5.01 -21.24 1.79
C THR A 352 6.03 -20.64 2.75
N LEU A 353 7.32 -20.72 2.40
CA LEU A 353 8.42 -20.11 3.13
C LEU A 353 9.01 -18.96 2.32
N LYS A 354 8.93 -17.74 2.85
CA LYS A 354 9.43 -16.52 2.20
C LYS A 354 10.44 -15.80 3.11
N ALA A 355 11.46 -15.22 2.49
CA ALA A 355 12.35 -14.27 3.15
C ALA A 355 11.81 -12.85 2.98
N VAL A 356 11.77 -12.11 4.08
CA VAL A 356 11.45 -10.70 4.16
C VAL A 356 12.76 -9.97 4.48
N GLU A 357 13.13 -9.01 3.64
CA GLU A 357 14.33 -8.21 3.86
C GLU A 357 14.10 -7.22 5.01
N VAL A 358 15.07 -7.12 5.92
CA VAL A 358 15.00 -6.26 7.11
C VAL A 358 16.29 -5.47 7.23
N ASP A 359 16.20 -4.19 7.59
CA ASP A 359 17.35 -3.40 8.02
C ASP A 359 17.10 -2.87 9.43
N THR A 360 17.79 -3.46 10.41
CA THR A 360 17.63 -3.06 11.81
C THR A 360 18.44 -1.81 12.16
N GLY A 361 19.29 -1.33 11.26
CA GLY A 361 20.24 -0.26 11.53
C GLY A 361 21.44 -0.70 12.39
N PRO A 362 22.33 0.24 12.74
CA PRO A 362 23.51 -0.06 13.55
C PRO A 362 23.12 -0.47 14.97
N ARG A 363 24.07 -1.04 15.73
CA ARG A 363 23.87 -1.43 17.16
C ARG A 363 23.58 -0.25 18.10
N ASP A 364 23.49 0.95 17.56
CA ASP A 364 23.52 2.18 18.32
C ASP A 364 22.10 2.61 18.70
N GLY A 365 21.92 3.03 19.95
CA GLY A 365 20.67 3.56 20.48
C GLY A 365 19.72 2.49 21.05
N GLY A 366 19.07 2.81 22.17
CA GLY A 366 18.04 1.96 22.75
C GLY A 366 16.86 1.76 21.81
N ALA A 367 16.26 0.56 21.87
CA ALA A 367 14.96 0.26 21.30
C ALA A 367 14.00 -0.06 22.45
N PRO A 368 12.71 0.28 22.33
CA PRO A 368 11.74 -0.15 23.33
C PRO A 368 11.68 -1.68 23.37
N ASP A 369 11.51 -2.24 24.57
CA ASP A 369 11.37 -3.69 24.76
C ASP A 369 9.92 -4.12 24.51
N LEU A 370 9.68 -4.83 23.40
CA LEU A 370 8.35 -5.32 23.00
C LEU A 370 8.08 -6.77 23.44
N ARG A 371 8.97 -7.39 24.23
CA ARG A 371 8.76 -8.78 24.70
C ARG A 371 7.64 -8.89 25.73
N GLY A 372 7.43 -7.83 26.51
CA GLY A 372 6.41 -7.76 27.56
C GLY A 372 4.97 -7.86 27.05
N SER A 373 4.01 -7.87 27.98
CA SER A 373 2.56 -7.92 27.71
C SER A 373 2.06 -6.75 26.87
N ASP A 374 2.75 -5.61 26.91
CA ASP A 374 2.37 -4.38 26.21
C ASP A 374 3.03 -4.22 24.85
N GLY A 375 3.90 -5.16 24.46
CA GLY A 375 4.50 -5.20 23.13
C GLY A 375 3.51 -5.07 21.97
N PRO A 376 2.34 -5.75 22.00
CA PRO A 376 1.33 -5.64 20.95
C PRO A 376 0.74 -4.22 20.82
N GLU A 377 0.52 -3.51 21.94
CA GLU A 377 0.05 -2.13 21.88
C GLU A 377 1.08 -1.21 21.19
N CYS A 378 2.36 -1.42 21.50
CA CYS A 378 3.46 -0.70 20.88
C CYS A 378 3.58 -1.03 19.38
N ALA A 379 3.35 -2.29 18.99
CA ALA A 379 3.27 -2.70 17.60
C ALA A 379 2.06 -2.08 16.87
N SER A 380 0.91 -1.93 17.52
CA SER A 380 -0.24 -1.22 16.94
C SER A 380 0.06 0.25 16.67
N VAL A 381 0.89 0.91 17.49
CA VAL A 381 1.39 2.28 17.19
C VAL A 381 2.24 2.30 15.92
N ALA A 382 3.17 1.35 15.76
CA ALA A 382 3.94 1.21 14.53
C ALA A 382 3.04 0.99 13.31
N LEU A 383 2.06 0.09 13.43
CA LEU A 383 1.09 -0.16 12.37
C LEU A 383 0.32 1.12 12.00
N GLY A 384 -0.23 1.84 12.99
CA GLY A 384 -0.94 3.10 12.78
C GLY A 384 -0.09 4.13 12.01
N ARG A 385 1.20 4.29 12.38
CA ARG A 385 2.14 5.18 11.66
C ARG A 385 2.41 4.73 10.23
N ILE A 386 2.58 3.43 10.00
CA ILE A 386 2.76 2.87 8.65
C ILE A 386 1.53 3.17 7.79
N LEU A 387 0.32 2.94 8.32
CA LEU A 387 -0.93 3.22 7.62
C LEU A 387 -1.14 4.72 7.34
N ALA A 388 -0.57 5.60 8.16
CA ALA A 388 -0.60 7.05 7.94
C ALA A 388 0.47 7.56 6.95
N GLY A 389 1.37 6.69 6.46
CA GLY A 389 2.52 7.07 5.65
C GLY A 389 3.58 7.86 6.45
N ALA A 390 3.63 7.67 7.76
CA ALA A 390 4.51 8.37 8.70
C ALA A 390 5.36 7.39 9.52
N ALA A 391 5.75 6.26 8.91
CA ALA A 391 6.63 5.28 9.53
C ALA A 391 7.94 5.95 9.98
N GLY A 392 8.39 5.63 11.19
CA GLY A 392 9.62 6.14 11.75
C GLY A 392 10.03 5.34 12.97
N PRO A 393 11.28 5.50 13.47
CA PRO A 393 11.80 4.69 14.56
C PRO A 393 10.92 4.78 15.81
N LEU A 394 10.60 3.63 16.41
CA LEU A 394 9.97 3.59 17.72
C LEU A 394 11.02 3.91 18.80
N ARG A 395 10.79 4.98 19.56
CA ARG A 395 11.66 5.40 20.67
C ARG A 395 11.13 5.00 22.05
N SER A 396 9.81 4.86 22.17
CA SER A 396 9.12 4.52 23.41
C SER A 396 7.80 3.83 23.08
N CYS A 397 7.26 3.08 24.02
CA CYS A 397 5.94 2.49 23.95
C CYS A 397 4.91 3.31 24.73
N PRO A 398 3.61 3.25 24.36
CA PRO A 398 2.55 3.91 25.13
C PRO A 398 2.49 3.51 26.60
N ALA A 399 2.87 2.26 26.92
CA ALA A 399 2.90 1.75 28.29
C ALA A 399 3.99 2.38 29.18
N ASP A 400 4.94 3.12 28.61
CA ASP A 400 6.06 3.73 29.35
C ASP A 400 5.64 4.95 30.18
N ARG A 401 4.52 5.61 29.83
CA ARG A 401 4.05 6.82 30.54
C ARG A 401 2.55 7.02 30.43
N LEU A 402 1.95 7.59 31.47
CA LEU A 402 0.58 8.09 31.42
C LEU A 402 0.58 9.49 30.82
N THR A 403 -0.29 9.74 29.83
CA THR A 403 -0.45 11.08 29.27
C THR A 403 -1.35 11.95 30.15
N ALA A 404 -1.24 13.28 30.01
CA ALA A 404 -2.12 14.21 30.72
C ALA A 404 -3.60 14.00 30.33
N ALA A 405 -3.86 13.74 29.05
CA ALA A 405 -5.20 13.48 28.53
C ALA A 405 -5.81 12.21 29.12
N ASP A 406 -5.03 11.12 29.24
CA ASP A 406 -5.48 9.89 29.89
C ASP A 406 -5.72 10.11 31.39
N ALA A 407 -4.82 10.83 32.07
CA ALA A 407 -5.00 11.15 33.48
C ALA A 407 -6.29 11.96 33.74
N ALA A 408 -6.61 12.93 32.87
CA ALA A 408 -7.84 13.70 32.96
C ALA A 408 -9.08 12.81 32.73
N ALA A 409 -9.06 11.94 31.71
CA ALA A 409 -10.13 10.99 31.44
C ALA A 409 -10.39 10.03 32.62
N LEU A 410 -9.33 9.55 33.28
CA LEU A 410 -9.45 8.70 34.46
C LEU A 410 -10.08 9.44 35.66
N ARG A 411 -9.70 10.69 35.91
CA ARG A 411 -10.32 11.51 36.98
C ARG A 411 -11.80 11.76 36.70
N ALA A 412 -12.14 12.10 35.46
CA ALA A 412 -13.52 12.30 35.03
C ALA A 412 -14.37 11.04 35.20
N MET A 413 -13.80 9.88 34.88
CA MET A 413 -14.48 8.60 35.08
C MET A 413 -14.70 8.27 36.56
N VAL A 414 -13.74 8.57 37.45
CA VAL A 414 -13.93 8.39 38.90
C VAL A 414 -15.03 9.31 39.45
N ARG A 415 -15.06 10.58 39.04
CA ARG A 415 -16.15 11.51 39.41
C ARG A 415 -17.51 11.04 38.90
N PHE A 416 -17.56 10.51 37.68
CA PHE A 416 -18.78 9.93 37.14
C PHE A 416 -19.27 8.75 38.02
N VAL A 417 -18.38 7.84 38.40
CA VAL A 417 -18.71 6.72 39.30
C VAL A 417 -19.18 7.22 40.67
N ALA A 418 -18.55 8.25 41.22
CA ALA A 418 -18.97 8.89 42.47
C ALA A 418 -20.37 9.51 42.38
N GLY A 419 -20.65 10.24 41.29
CA GLY A 419 -21.96 10.85 41.04
C GLY A 419 -23.09 9.83 40.87
N ARG A 420 -22.77 8.56 40.60
CA ARG A 420 -23.71 7.44 40.60
C ARG A 420 -23.94 6.83 42.00
N GLY A 421 -23.35 7.39 43.05
CA GLY A 421 -23.52 6.98 44.44
C GLY A 421 -22.61 5.83 44.89
N ALA A 422 -21.61 5.45 44.09
CA ALA A 422 -20.67 4.40 44.48
C ALA A 422 -19.84 4.84 45.69
N ARG A 423 -19.72 3.96 46.69
CA ARG A 423 -18.86 4.17 47.88
C ARG A 423 -17.57 3.36 47.87
N THR A 424 -17.53 2.33 47.01
CA THR A 424 -16.37 1.45 46.83
C THR A 424 -16.09 1.25 45.36
N LEU A 425 -14.82 1.20 44.99
CA LEU A 425 -14.34 0.97 43.62
C LEU A 425 -13.28 -0.13 43.62
N GLY A 426 -13.50 -1.19 42.83
CA GLY A 426 -12.48 -2.17 42.52
C GLY A 426 -11.45 -1.57 41.56
N LEU A 427 -10.15 -1.77 41.80
CA LEU A 427 -9.09 -1.27 40.92
C LEU A 427 -8.14 -2.38 40.48
N VAL A 428 -7.96 -2.52 39.17
CA VAL A 428 -6.98 -3.43 38.57
C VAL A 428 -5.89 -2.62 37.87
N ALA A 429 -4.65 -2.92 38.21
CA ALA A 429 -3.44 -2.35 37.62
C ALA A 429 -2.36 -3.44 37.52
N ASP A 430 -1.32 -3.19 36.74
CA ASP A 430 -0.17 -4.09 36.62
C ASP A 430 1.17 -3.34 36.78
N SER A 431 2.26 -4.02 36.42
CA SER A 431 3.62 -3.52 36.55
C SER A 431 4.06 -2.60 35.41
N ALA A 432 3.20 -2.25 34.44
CA ALA A 432 3.56 -1.24 33.45
C ALA A 432 3.71 0.15 34.12
N PRO A 433 4.70 0.97 33.73
CA PRO A 433 4.86 2.33 34.24
C PRO A 433 3.58 3.18 34.12
N ARG A 434 2.91 3.14 32.96
CA ARG A 434 1.62 3.82 32.75
C ARG A 434 0.55 3.32 33.73
N SER A 435 0.47 2.00 33.97
CA SER A 435 -0.52 1.41 34.86
C SER A 435 -0.32 1.85 36.31
N ARG A 436 0.92 1.86 36.81
CA ARG A 436 1.22 2.36 38.17
C ARG A 436 0.86 3.84 38.34
N GLN A 437 1.19 4.66 37.35
CA GLN A 437 0.82 6.09 37.34
C GLN A 437 -0.71 6.25 37.33
N ALA A 438 -1.40 5.49 36.49
CA ALA A 438 -2.86 5.51 36.40
C ALA A 438 -3.52 5.08 37.72
N ALA A 439 -3.05 4.00 38.34
CA ALA A 439 -3.56 3.53 39.63
C ALA A 439 -3.39 4.59 40.74
N THR A 440 -2.27 5.34 40.71
CA THR A 440 -2.04 6.45 41.65
C THR A 440 -3.04 7.57 41.43
N ILE A 441 -3.29 7.96 40.17
CA ILE A 441 -4.29 8.97 39.82
C ILE A 441 -5.70 8.55 40.22
N VAL A 442 -6.08 7.29 39.95
CA VAL A 442 -7.41 6.76 40.29
C VAL A 442 -7.60 6.73 41.80
N ARG A 443 -6.62 6.24 42.58
CA ARG A 443 -6.70 6.25 44.06
C ARG A 443 -6.79 7.67 44.62
N ALA A 444 -6.02 8.62 44.06
CA ALA A 444 -6.09 10.01 44.50
C ALA A 444 -7.43 10.67 44.17
N ALA A 445 -8.01 10.39 43.00
CA ALA A 445 -9.35 10.85 42.64
C ALA A 445 -10.42 10.22 43.52
N ALA A 446 -10.35 8.91 43.75
CA ALA A 446 -11.30 8.19 44.59
C ALA A 446 -11.34 8.75 46.01
N ARG A 447 -10.17 9.07 46.60
CA ARG A 447 -10.10 9.73 47.92
C ARG A 447 -10.80 11.09 47.95
N ARG A 448 -10.66 11.92 46.90
CA ARG A 448 -11.35 13.22 46.82
C ARG A 448 -12.86 13.08 46.73
N GLU A 449 -13.33 12.01 46.11
CA GLU A 449 -14.75 11.69 45.97
C GLU A 449 -15.30 10.80 47.11
N HIS A 450 -14.51 10.59 48.17
CA HIS A 450 -14.88 9.72 49.31
C HIS A 450 -15.24 8.28 48.90
N ILE A 451 -14.54 7.73 47.90
CA ILE A 451 -14.66 6.33 47.46
C ILE A 451 -13.51 5.50 48.02
N THR A 452 -13.85 4.38 48.66
CA THR A 452 -12.88 3.37 49.10
C THR A 452 -12.40 2.53 47.92
N VAL A 453 -11.10 2.47 47.68
CA VAL A 453 -10.54 1.59 46.65
C VAL A 453 -10.23 0.22 47.24
N ALA A 454 -10.80 -0.83 46.66
CA ALA A 454 -10.62 -2.22 47.07
C ALA A 454 -9.96 -3.06 45.98
N ALA A 455 -9.41 -4.21 46.38
CA ALA A 455 -9.01 -5.24 45.43
C ALA A 455 -10.26 -5.82 44.72
N PRO A 456 -10.15 -6.25 43.44
CA PRO A 456 -11.22 -6.99 42.78
C PRO A 456 -11.55 -8.27 43.55
N GLY A 457 -12.80 -8.70 43.54
CA GLY A 457 -13.24 -9.88 44.26
C GLY A 457 -14.68 -10.29 43.94
N ARG A 458 -15.33 -10.98 44.89
CA ARG A 458 -16.71 -11.47 44.73
C ARG A 458 -17.79 -10.44 45.06
N ALA A 459 -17.42 -9.30 45.65
CA ALA A 459 -18.37 -8.21 45.88
C ALA A 459 -18.75 -7.55 44.55
N ARG A 460 -20.05 -7.36 44.31
CA ARG A 460 -20.54 -6.60 43.16
C ARG A 460 -20.29 -5.11 43.41
N ILE A 461 -19.18 -4.59 42.92
CA ILE A 461 -18.81 -3.17 42.96
C ILE A 461 -18.39 -2.70 41.57
N PRO A 462 -18.42 -1.40 41.25
CA PRO A 462 -17.81 -0.87 40.04
C PRO A 462 -16.35 -1.29 39.94
N LEU A 463 -15.91 -1.76 38.77
CA LEU A 463 -14.54 -2.24 38.56
C LEU A 463 -13.83 -1.36 37.54
N MET A 464 -12.73 -0.72 37.92
CA MET A 464 -11.89 0.07 37.04
C MET A 464 -10.61 -0.66 36.66
N ILE A 465 -10.33 -0.79 35.36
CA ILE A 465 -9.17 -1.49 34.82
C ILE A 465 -8.26 -0.49 34.14
N VAL A 466 -7.07 -0.28 34.72
CA VAL A 466 -6.02 0.61 34.20
C VAL A 466 -4.72 -0.15 33.92
N ALA A 467 -4.83 -1.44 33.59
CA ALA A 467 -3.71 -2.32 33.26
C ALA A 467 -3.34 -2.27 31.76
N GLY A 468 -2.31 -3.03 31.39
CA GLY A 468 -1.98 -3.38 30.02
C GLY A 468 -2.94 -4.41 29.41
N TRP A 469 -2.82 -4.65 28.10
CA TRP A 469 -3.79 -5.46 27.35
C TRP A 469 -3.92 -6.90 27.86
N GLY A 470 -2.80 -7.56 28.16
CA GLY A 470 -2.81 -8.95 28.61
C GLY A 470 -3.51 -9.12 29.97
N THR A 471 -3.18 -8.27 30.94
CA THR A 471 -3.82 -8.27 32.26
C THR A 471 -5.31 -7.91 32.15
N ALA A 472 -5.64 -6.87 31.39
CA ALA A 472 -7.02 -6.45 31.18
C ALA A 472 -7.87 -7.55 30.54
N TYR A 473 -7.32 -8.27 29.56
CA TYR A 473 -8.00 -9.39 28.91
C TYR A 473 -8.38 -10.49 29.90
N GLY A 474 -7.46 -10.88 30.79
CA GLY A 474 -7.72 -11.86 31.82
C GLY A 474 -8.88 -11.44 32.73
N VAL A 475 -8.83 -10.21 33.25
CA VAL A 475 -9.87 -9.69 34.16
C VAL A 475 -11.23 -9.54 33.47
N VAL A 476 -11.27 -8.99 32.26
CA VAL A 476 -12.54 -8.83 31.51
C VAL A 476 -13.17 -10.18 31.22
N ARG A 477 -12.37 -11.20 30.88
CA ARG A 477 -12.86 -12.57 30.72
C ARG A 477 -13.41 -13.12 32.04
N ASP A 478 -12.70 -12.92 33.15
CA ASP A 478 -13.15 -13.39 34.46
C ASP A 478 -14.45 -12.71 34.92
N VAL A 479 -14.68 -11.46 34.54
CA VAL A 479 -15.98 -10.80 34.72
C VAL A 479 -17.05 -11.41 33.82
N GLY A 480 -16.76 -11.60 32.53
CA GLY A 480 -17.69 -12.18 31.57
C GLY A 480 -18.12 -13.63 31.90
N THR A 481 -17.26 -14.39 32.58
CA THR A 481 -17.59 -15.75 33.07
C THR A 481 -18.13 -15.76 34.51
N GLY A 482 -18.27 -14.60 35.15
CA GLY A 482 -18.80 -14.47 36.51
C GLY A 482 -17.83 -14.86 37.64
N HIS A 483 -16.55 -15.13 37.35
CA HIS A 483 -15.54 -15.38 38.37
C HIS A 483 -15.22 -14.11 39.19
N THR A 484 -15.28 -12.95 38.53
CA THR A 484 -15.19 -11.64 39.18
C THR A 484 -16.54 -10.95 39.10
N ALA A 485 -17.10 -10.55 40.24
CA ALA A 485 -18.37 -9.84 40.28
C ALA A 485 -18.14 -8.34 40.03
N SER A 486 -18.97 -7.71 39.19
CA SER A 486 -18.81 -6.29 38.81
C SER A 486 -20.16 -5.59 38.61
N GLN A 487 -20.27 -4.32 39.03
CA GLN A 487 -21.38 -3.40 38.73
C GLN A 487 -21.00 -2.45 37.57
N GLY A 488 -20.51 -3.03 36.48
CA GLY A 488 -19.97 -2.29 35.34
C GLY A 488 -18.44 -2.24 35.35
N THR A 489 -17.85 -2.45 34.17
CA THR A 489 -16.41 -2.57 33.98
C THR A 489 -15.87 -1.37 33.24
N TYR A 490 -15.23 -0.46 33.97
CA TYR A 490 -14.70 0.80 33.49
C TYR A 490 -13.27 0.62 32.98
N LEU A 491 -13.08 0.63 31.67
CA LEU A 491 -11.79 0.45 31.03
C LEU A 491 -11.08 1.79 30.84
N ALA A 492 -9.76 1.81 30.99
CA ALA A 492 -8.95 2.96 30.61
C ALA A 492 -9.05 3.28 29.10
N PRO A 493 -8.79 4.53 28.67
CA PRO A 493 -8.94 4.94 27.26
C PRO A 493 -8.16 4.07 26.26
N TRP A 494 -6.95 3.64 26.63
CA TRP A 494 -6.06 2.84 25.77
C TRP A 494 -6.49 1.37 25.63
N LEU A 495 -7.51 0.94 26.39
CA LEU A 495 -8.07 -0.41 26.33
C LEU A 495 -9.23 -0.53 25.33
N LEU A 496 -9.49 0.52 24.53
CA LEU A 496 -10.32 0.40 23.33
C LEU A 496 -9.58 -0.49 22.31
N ASN A 497 -9.91 -1.78 22.34
CA ASN A 497 -9.44 -2.83 21.46
C ASN A 497 -10.51 -3.93 21.42
N THR A 498 -10.91 -4.38 20.23
CA THR A 498 -11.93 -5.42 20.05
C THR A 498 -11.76 -6.64 20.96
N SER A 499 -10.54 -7.18 21.10
CA SER A 499 -10.31 -8.38 21.91
C SER A 499 -10.65 -8.20 23.39
N LEU A 500 -10.70 -6.95 23.87
CA LEU A 500 -11.11 -6.58 25.23
C LEU A 500 -12.59 -6.23 25.34
N LEU A 501 -13.29 -6.05 24.22
CA LEU A 501 -14.70 -5.65 24.18
C LEU A 501 -15.66 -6.79 23.85
N VAL A 502 -15.16 -7.89 23.29
CA VAL A 502 -15.97 -9.08 22.96
C VAL A 502 -16.57 -9.77 24.19
N PRO A 503 -15.84 -10.01 25.29
CA PRO A 503 -16.44 -10.66 26.45
C PRO A 503 -17.55 -9.78 27.05
N PRO A 504 -18.73 -10.31 27.41
CA PRO A 504 -19.85 -9.52 27.90
C PRO A 504 -19.62 -9.09 29.36
N ALA A 505 -18.82 -8.05 29.58
CA ALA A 505 -18.41 -7.60 30.92
C ALA A 505 -19.03 -6.25 31.32
N GLY A 506 -19.98 -5.72 30.53
CA GLY A 506 -20.57 -4.40 30.74
C GLY A 506 -19.51 -3.29 30.64
N GLN A 507 -18.69 -3.33 29.58
CA GLN A 507 -17.55 -2.44 29.42
C GLN A 507 -17.96 -1.00 29.10
N LEU A 508 -17.32 -0.06 29.80
CA LEU A 508 -17.50 1.38 29.67
C LEU A 508 -16.13 2.03 29.43
N LEU A 509 -16.01 2.91 28.43
CA LEU A 509 -14.73 3.54 28.05
C LEU A 509 -14.85 5.07 28.00
N PRO A 510 -13.93 5.82 28.63
CA PRO A 510 -13.85 7.26 28.46
C PRO A 510 -13.04 7.58 27.20
N LEU A 511 -13.72 8.09 26.16
CA LEU A 511 -13.11 8.43 24.87
C LEU A 511 -13.24 9.93 24.59
N ARG A 512 -12.23 10.48 23.90
CA ARG A 512 -12.19 11.89 23.45
C ARG A 512 -12.60 12.06 21.99
N PHE A 513 -12.97 10.97 21.33
CA PHE A 513 -13.41 10.98 19.93
C PHE A 513 -14.65 10.09 19.77
N PRO A 514 -15.60 10.46 18.90
CA PRO A 514 -16.67 9.57 18.50
C PRO A 514 -16.12 8.41 17.67
N THR A 515 -16.49 7.18 18.01
CA THR A 515 -16.11 5.97 17.24
C THR A 515 -16.64 5.99 15.79
N GLY A 516 -17.72 6.73 15.54
CA GLY A 516 -18.29 6.99 14.22
C GLY A 516 -17.76 8.26 13.51
N ASP A 517 -16.77 8.97 14.05
CA ASP A 517 -16.14 10.11 13.36
C ASP A 517 -15.58 9.62 12.00
N PRO A 518 -15.78 10.37 10.89
CA PRO A 518 -15.17 10.05 9.59
C PRO A 518 -13.68 9.67 9.65
N ALA A 519 -12.90 10.27 10.56
CA ALA A 519 -11.49 9.90 10.74
C ALA A 519 -11.32 8.48 11.30
N ALA A 520 -12.13 8.10 12.29
CA ALA A 520 -12.11 6.77 12.90
C ALA A 520 -12.54 5.69 11.89
N VAL A 521 -13.59 5.96 11.11
CA VAL A 521 -14.06 5.05 10.05
C VAL A 521 -12.98 4.86 8.97
N ARG A 522 -12.30 5.94 8.57
CA ARG A 522 -11.19 5.87 7.60
C ARG A 522 -10.01 5.06 8.11
N TYR A 523 -9.63 5.24 9.38
CA TYR A 523 -8.57 4.43 9.98
C TYR A 523 -8.90 2.94 9.92
N ILE A 524 -10.12 2.58 10.30
CA ILE A 524 -10.56 1.19 10.28
C ILE A 524 -10.56 0.62 8.86
N ALA A 525 -11.10 1.36 7.88
CA ALA A 525 -11.09 0.92 6.48
C ALA A 525 -9.66 0.71 5.94
N GLU A 526 -8.72 1.57 6.31
CA GLU A 526 -7.31 1.43 5.97
C GLU A 526 -6.69 0.19 6.61
N LEU A 527 -6.95 0.00 7.91
CA LEU A 527 -6.48 -1.15 8.68
C LEU A 527 -7.00 -2.46 8.08
N SER A 528 -8.30 -2.59 7.86
CA SER A 528 -8.91 -3.81 7.30
C SER A 528 -8.39 -4.13 5.90
N ARG A 529 -8.06 -3.11 5.10
CA ARG A 529 -7.51 -3.30 3.75
C ARG A 529 -6.05 -3.76 3.77
N ARG A 530 -5.25 -3.24 4.69
CA ARG A 530 -3.79 -3.44 4.72
C ARG A 530 -3.36 -4.57 5.65
N PHE A 531 -4.14 -4.84 6.69
CA PHE A 531 -3.93 -5.90 7.65
C PHE A 531 -5.26 -6.61 8.00
N PRO A 532 -5.79 -7.45 7.09
CA PRO A 532 -7.07 -8.12 7.30
C PRO A 532 -7.10 -8.94 8.60
N GLY A 533 -8.17 -8.78 9.38
CA GLY A 533 -8.35 -9.49 10.65
C GLY A 533 -7.71 -8.80 11.86
N GLU A 534 -6.90 -7.75 11.67
CA GLU A 534 -6.39 -6.97 12.80
C GLU A 534 -7.50 -6.09 13.41
N PRO A 535 -7.75 -6.19 14.73
CA PRO A 535 -8.71 -5.33 15.40
C PRO A 535 -8.22 -3.89 15.50
N ALA A 536 -9.15 -2.94 15.39
CA ALA A 536 -8.85 -1.54 15.66
C ALA A 536 -8.49 -1.33 17.13
N SER A 537 -7.51 -0.45 17.38
CA SER A 537 -7.09 -0.07 18.73
C SER A 537 -6.94 1.45 18.87
N ALA A 538 -7.18 1.98 20.07
CA ALA A 538 -6.97 3.40 20.35
C ALA A 538 -5.52 3.84 20.12
N ALA A 539 -4.55 2.99 20.48
CA ALA A 539 -3.13 3.27 20.28
C ALA A 539 -2.78 3.39 18.79
N GLY A 540 -3.26 2.46 17.95
CA GLY A 540 -3.05 2.51 16.50
C GLY A 540 -3.76 3.69 15.85
N TYR A 541 -5.00 3.98 16.25
CA TYR A 541 -5.75 5.13 15.74
C TYR A 541 -5.07 6.46 16.07
N THR A 542 -4.65 6.65 17.31
CA THR A 542 -3.96 7.88 17.74
C THR A 542 -2.63 8.05 16.99
N ALA A 543 -1.93 6.96 16.71
CA ALA A 543 -0.69 6.98 15.93
C ALA A 543 -0.92 7.23 14.42
N TRP A 544 -2.09 6.84 13.92
CA TRP A 544 -2.51 7.10 12.55
C TRP A 544 -2.97 8.56 12.36
N LEU A 545 -3.58 9.15 13.38
CA LEU A 545 -3.87 10.57 13.42
C LEU A 545 -2.56 11.36 13.39
N LYS A 546 -2.31 12.08 12.29
CA LYS A 546 -1.10 12.92 12.12
C LYS A 546 -1.02 14.04 13.17
N THR A 547 -2.17 14.44 13.73
CA THR A 547 -2.31 15.45 14.77
C THR A 547 -3.28 14.95 15.82
N ALA A 548 -2.93 15.12 17.10
CA ALA A 548 -3.81 14.75 18.20
C ALA A 548 -5.11 15.58 18.11
N ARG A 549 -6.26 14.89 18.22
CA ARG A 549 -7.56 15.54 18.34
C ARG A 549 -7.98 15.52 19.80
N GLU A 550 -8.08 16.70 20.40
CA GLU A 550 -8.55 16.87 21.78
C GLU A 550 -10.04 17.24 21.76
N GLY A 551 -10.89 16.21 21.80
CA GLY A 551 -12.30 16.38 22.12
C GLY A 551 -12.57 16.27 23.63
N PRO A 552 -13.76 16.69 24.09
CA PRO A 552 -14.19 16.46 25.46
C PRO A 552 -14.32 14.95 25.73
N VAL A 553 -13.97 14.53 26.94
CA VAL A 553 -14.16 13.13 27.35
C VAL A 553 -15.65 12.82 27.45
N ARG A 554 -16.09 11.73 26.81
CA ARG A 554 -17.43 11.15 26.99
C ARG A 554 -17.29 9.69 27.35
N LEU A 555 -18.24 9.17 28.13
CA LEU A 555 -18.35 7.75 28.43
C LEU A 555 -19.13 7.03 27.33
N TYR A 556 -18.54 5.94 26.83
CA TYR A 556 -19.12 5.07 25.82
C TYR A 556 -19.37 3.68 26.42
N ALA A 557 -20.50 3.07 26.09
CA ALA A 557 -20.78 1.67 26.41
C ALA A 557 -20.48 0.79 25.19
N ALA A 558 -19.75 -0.30 25.42
CA ALA A 558 -19.58 -1.35 24.44
C ALA A 558 -20.67 -2.42 24.65
N SER A 559 -21.36 -2.78 23.58
CA SER A 559 -22.45 -3.76 23.62
C SER A 559 -22.27 -4.76 22.48
N PRO A 560 -21.87 -6.02 22.77
CA PRO A 560 -21.92 -7.07 21.76
C PRO A 560 -23.38 -7.34 21.40
N LEU A 561 -23.66 -7.39 20.11
CA LEU A 561 -24.95 -7.75 19.53
C LEU A 561 -24.87 -9.22 19.12
N LEU A 562 -25.43 -10.10 19.94
CA LEU A 562 -25.71 -11.47 19.52
C LEU A 562 -27.11 -11.47 18.88
N VAL A 563 -27.20 -11.70 17.57
CA VAL A 563 -28.48 -11.94 16.91
C VAL A 563 -28.69 -13.45 16.81
N PRO A 564 -29.62 -14.05 17.56
CA PRO A 564 -29.90 -15.49 17.46
C PRO A 564 -30.44 -15.86 16.07
N GLY A 565 -30.01 -16.99 15.51
CA GLY A 565 -30.62 -17.60 14.32
C GLY A 565 -30.10 -17.12 12.95
N VAL A 566 -29.10 -16.24 12.90
CA VAL A 566 -28.49 -15.81 11.63
C VAL A 566 -27.12 -16.51 11.46
N PRO A 567 -26.95 -17.42 10.49
CA PRO A 567 -25.65 -18.02 10.22
C PRO A 567 -24.68 -16.95 9.71
N ASP A 568 -23.64 -16.67 10.50
CA ASP A 568 -22.43 -15.88 10.21
C ASP A 568 -22.51 -15.01 8.94
N HIS A 569 -23.40 -14.02 8.93
CA HIS A 569 -23.32 -12.94 7.97
C HIS A 569 -22.16 -12.07 8.42
N ARG A 570 -20.97 -12.34 7.88
CA ARG A 570 -19.75 -11.57 8.09
C ARG A 570 -20.01 -10.12 7.71
N HIS A 571 -20.42 -9.31 8.68
CA HIS A 571 -20.41 -7.86 8.56
C HIS A 571 -18.98 -7.42 8.26
N PRO A 572 -18.80 -6.31 7.50
CA PRO A 572 -17.48 -5.88 7.06
C PRO A 572 -16.49 -5.88 8.21
N THR A 573 -15.30 -6.42 7.95
CA THR A 573 -14.17 -6.64 8.87
C THR A 573 -13.54 -5.33 9.37
N GLY A 574 -14.35 -4.28 9.53
CA GLY A 574 -13.95 -2.92 9.81
C GLY A 574 -14.92 -2.20 10.74
N ALA A 575 -14.97 -2.64 12.00
CA ALA A 575 -15.62 -1.93 13.10
C ALA A 575 -14.75 -1.94 14.36
N TRP A 576 -14.94 -0.96 15.25
CA TRP A 576 -14.30 -0.94 16.58
C TRP A 576 -14.71 -2.12 17.47
N LEU A 577 -15.91 -2.66 17.23
CA LEU A 577 -16.43 -3.88 17.83
C LEU A 577 -17.22 -4.62 16.74
N PRO A 578 -16.62 -5.61 16.06
CA PRO A 578 -17.34 -6.49 15.15
C PRO A 578 -18.50 -7.16 15.89
N HIS A 579 -19.67 -7.21 15.25
CA HIS A 579 -20.91 -7.74 15.85
C HIS A 579 -21.33 -7.00 17.13
N GLY A 580 -21.06 -5.70 17.23
CA GLY A 580 -21.51 -4.90 18.37
C GLY A 580 -21.54 -3.42 18.06
N SER A 581 -21.83 -2.64 19.10
CA SER A 581 -21.83 -1.17 19.02
C SER A 581 -21.04 -0.56 20.16
N ILE A 582 -20.48 0.62 19.91
CA ILE A 582 -19.87 1.47 20.93
C ILE A 582 -20.59 2.81 20.89
N THR A 583 -21.42 3.06 21.89
CA THR A 583 -22.38 4.17 21.89
C THR A 583 -22.10 5.12 23.04
N ALA A 584 -22.11 6.42 22.77
CA ALA A 584 -21.98 7.42 23.82
C ALA A 584 -23.22 7.35 24.73
N ILE A 585 -23.00 7.22 26.04
CA ILE A 585 -24.07 7.15 27.05
C ILE A 585 -24.10 8.39 27.95
N THR A 586 -23.21 9.34 27.70
CA THR A 586 -23.08 10.59 28.44
C THR A 586 -22.81 11.74 27.48
N SER A 587 -23.14 12.95 27.93
CA SER A 587 -22.55 14.19 27.41
C SER A 587 -21.06 14.27 27.80
N ALA A 588 -20.41 15.41 27.54
CA ALA A 588 -19.06 15.66 28.03
C ALA A 588 -19.00 15.47 29.56
N LEU A 589 -18.08 14.65 30.04
CA LEU A 589 -17.81 14.50 31.46
C LEU A 589 -17.13 15.78 31.96
N ALA A 590 -17.47 16.20 33.19
CA ALA A 590 -16.74 17.27 33.85
C ALA A 590 -15.28 16.83 34.08
N GLU A 591 -14.31 17.65 33.64
CA GLU A 591 -12.86 17.41 33.76
C GLU A 591 -12.22 17.96 35.05
#